data_AF-A0A3M5VFS9-F1
#
_entry.id   AF-A0A3M5VFS9-F1
#
_cell.length_a   1.000
_cell.length_b   1.000
_cell.length_c   1.000
_cell.angle_alpha   90.00
_cell.angle_beta   90.00
_cell.angle_gamma   90.00
#
_symmetry.space_group_name_H-M   'P 1'
#
loop_
_entity.id
_entity.type
_entity.pdbx_description
1 polymer ?
#
loop_
_entity_poly.entity_id
_entity_poly.type
_entity_poly.pdbx_seq_one_letter_code
_entity_poly.pdbx_strand_id
1 'polypeptide(L)' 'MTPESYEDFIDLVIPELQRRGSYKTAYEDGSLRKKLFPEGTDRLPQRHAGAAHRHI' A
#
# COMPACT_ATOMS: atom_id res chain seq x y z
N MET A 1 -15.29 -9.36 -10.93
CA MET A 1 -13.91 -9.85 -11.03
C MET A 1 -13.94 -11.33 -10.70
N THR A 2 -13.52 -12.20 -11.61
CA THR A 2 -13.44 -13.64 -11.34
C THR A 2 -12.14 -13.96 -10.60
N PRO A 3 -12.13 -14.92 -9.65
CA PRO A 3 -10.92 -15.30 -8.91
C PRO A 3 -9.74 -15.68 -9.83
N GLU A 4 -10.03 -16.37 -10.93
CA GLU A 4 -9.06 -16.82 -11.94
C GLU A 4 -8.21 -15.66 -12.49
N SER A 5 -8.80 -14.49 -12.70
CA SER A 5 -8.07 -13.32 -13.20
C SER A 5 -7.03 -12.78 -12.21
N TYR A 6 -7.18 -13.04 -10.90
CA TYR A 6 -6.18 -12.64 -9.91
C TYR A 6 -5.06 -13.67 -9.78
N GLU A 7 -5.39 -14.96 -9.85
CA GLU A 7 -4.40 -16.05 -9.81
C GLU A 7 -3.42 -15.92 -10.99
N ASP A 8 -3.93 -15.78 -12.21
CA ASP A 8 -3.07 -15.59 -13.40
C ASP A 8 -2.18 -14.34 -13.29
N PHE A 9 -2.70 -13.26 -12.71
CA PHE A 9 -1.90 -12.04 -12.52
C PHE A 9 -0.79 -12.24 -11.49
N ILE A 10 -1.10 -12.93 -10.38
CA ILE A 10 -0.14 -13.25 -9.32
C ILE A 10 0.96 -14.16 -9.87
N ASP A 11 0.61 -15.17 -10.66
CA ASP A 11 1.55 -16.16 -11.15
C ASP A 11 2.41 -15.66 -12.32
N LEU A 12 1.83 -14.85 -13.22
CA LEU A 12 2.51 -14.45 -14.46
C LEU A 12 3.10 -13.04 -14.40
N VAL A 13 2.44 -12.08 -13.74
CA VAL A 13 2.82 -10.66 -13.82
C VAL A 13 3.65 -10.21 -12.62
N ILE A 14 3.26 -10.60 -11.40
CA ILE A 14 3.96 -10.18 -10.17
C ILE A 14 5.46 -10.56 -10.17
N PRO A 15 5.89 -11.77 -10.60
CA PRO A 15 7.32 -12.12 -10.59
C PRO A 15 8.16 -11.21 -11.48
N GLU A 16 7.62 -10.80 -12.63
CA GLU A 16 8.32 -9.90 -13.55
C GLU A 16 8.38 -8.48 -13.00
N LEU A 17 7.32 -7.99 -12.35
CA LEU A 17 7.36 -6.69 -11.68
C LEU A 17 8.33 -6.67 -10.49
N GLN A 18 8.43 -7.77 -9.74
CA GLN A 18 9.42 -7.92 -8.66
C GLN A 18 10.85 -7.96 -9.20
N ARG A 19 11.10 -8.71 -10.29
CA ARG A 19 12.41 -8.73 -10.99
C ARG A 19 12.84 -7.33 -11.42
N ARG A 20 11.90 -6.47 -11.82
CA ARG A 20 12.13 -5.08 -12.21
C ARG A 20 12.15 -4.09 -11.04
N GLY A 21 11.93 -4.54 -9.81
CA GLY A 21 11.86 -3.66 -8.63
C GLY A 21 10.65 -2.72 -8.59
N SER A 22 9.62 -2.98 -9.41
CA SER A 22 8.41 -2.16 -9.49
C SER A 22 7.25 -2.69 -8.63
N TYR A 23 7.46 -3.82 -7.95
CA TYR A 23 6.47 -4.40 -7.04
C TYR A 23 7.14 -4.94 -5.77
N LYS A 24 6.46 -4.81 -4.64
CA LYS A 24 6.95 -5.24 -3.33
C LYS A 24 7.14 -6.75 -3.25
N THR A 25 8.17 -7.20 -2.55
CA THR A 25 8.42 -8.62 -2.24
C THR A 25 7.93 -9.02 -0.85
N ALA A 26 7.76 -8.04 0.04
CA ALA A 26 7.20 -8.20 1.37
C ALA A 26 6.35 -6.98 1.75
N TYR A 27 5.51 -7.15 2.77
CA TYR A 27 4.84 -6.03 3.41
C TYR A 27 5.71 -5.48 4.54
N GLU A 28 5.82 -4.16 4.61
CA GLU A 28 6.37 -3.50 5.79
C GLU A 28 5.38 -3.49 6.95
N ASP A 29 5.90 -3.38 8.18
CA ASP A 29 5.09 -3.25 9.38
C ASP A 29 4.45 -1.87 9.52
N GLY A 30 3.25 -1.87 10.11
CA GLY A 30 2.47 -0.67 10.42
C GLY A 30 1.15 -0.59 9.66
N SER A 31 0.51 0.57 9.74
CA SER A 31 -0.82 0.79 9.18
C SER A 31 -0.81 0.76 7.64
N LEU A 32 -2.00 0.56 7.05
CA LEU A 32 -2.17 0.72 5.59
C LEU A 32 -1.73 2.11 5.11
N ARG A 33 -1.95 3.15 5.92
CA ARG A 33 -1.54 4.52 5.59
C ARG A 33 -0.03 4.60 5.42
N LYS A 34 0.73 4.02 6.34
CA LYS A 34 2.20 3.99 6.27
C LYS A 34 2.70 3.26 5.02
N LYS A 35 2.05 2.15 4.66
CA LYS A 35 2.36 1.39 3.43
C LYS A 35 2.12 2.19 2.15
N LEU A 36 1.11 3.06 2.13
CA LEU A 36 0.77 3.89 0.97
C LEU A 36 1.56 5.21 0.93
N PHE A 37 1.96 5.72 2.10
CA PHE A 37 2.68 6.98 2.26
C PHE A 37 3.92 6.72 3.14
N PRO A 38 5.00 6.14 2.58
CA PRO A 38 6.16 5.66 3.35
C PRO A 38 6.92 6.78 4.09
N GLU A 39 6.91 8.01 3.58
CA GLU A 39 7.47 9.19 4.26
C GLU A 39 6.54 9.79 5.34
N GLY A 40 5.32 9.25 5.47
CA GLY A 40 4.30 9.73 6.39
C GLY A 40 4.29 9.01 7.73
N THR A 41 3.50 9.55 8.66
CA THR A 41 3.17 8.85 9.91
C THR A 41 1.92 7.98 9.72
N ASP A 42 1.64 7.11 10.70
CA ASP A 42 0.37 6.36 10.78
C ASP A 42 -0.87 7.26 10.89
N ARG A 43 -0.70 8.55 11.13
CA ARG A 43 -1.80 9.52 11.26
C ARG A 43 -1.86 10.46 10.06
N LEU A 44 -3.03 11.07 9.89
CA LEU A 44 -3.26 12.10 8.89
C LEU A 44 -2.34 13.31 9.18
N PRO A 45 -1.63 13.85 8.17
CA PRO A 45 -0.79 15.04 8.34
C PRO A 45 -1.66 16.26 8.66
N GLN A 46 -1.06 17.30 9.24
CA GLN A 46 -1.81 18.49 9.67
C GLN A 46 -2.61 19.16 8.54
N ARG A 47 -2.12 19.09 7.30
CA ARG A 47 -2.82 19.62 6.11
C ARG A 47 -4.11 18.88 5.72
N HIS A 48 -4.35 17.69 6.28
CA HIS A 48 -5.52 16.89 5.94
C HIS A 48 -6.70 17.33 6.81
N ALA A 49 -7.88 17.57 6.22
CA ALA A 49 -9.06 18.06 6.95
C ALA A 49 -9.39 17.23 8.21
N GLY A 50 -9.35 15.90 8.10
CA GLY A 50 -9.55 15.00 9.24
C GLY A 50 -8.54 15.14 10.40
N ALA A 51 -7.40 15.80 10.22
CA ALA A 51 -6.45 16.05 11.31
C ALA A 51 -6.97 17.06 12.34
N ALA A 52 -7.86 17.98 11.93
CA ALA A 52 -8.47 18.98 12.81
C ALA A 52 -9.39 18.36 13.87
N HIS A 53 -9.90 17.15 13.64
CA HIS A 53 -10.87 16.47 14.51
C HIS A 53 -10.24 15.43 15.45
N ARG A 54 -8.93 15.48 15.71
CA ARG A 54 -8.21 14.45 16.48
C ARG A 54 -8.45 14.52 17.99
N HIS A 55 -8.70 15.72 18.49
CA HIS A 55 -8.78 16.03 19.93
C HIS A 55 -10.05 16.81 20.29
N ILE A 56 -11.02 16.81 19.36
CA ILE A 56 -12.36 17.34 19.61
C ILE A 56 -13.16 16.24 20.30
#